data_AF-A0A7S2HZ73-F1
#
_entry.id   AF-A0A7S2HZ73-F1
#
_cell.length_a   1.000
_cell.length_b   1.000
_cell.length_c   1.000
_cell.angle_alpha   90.00
_cell.angle_beta   90.00
_cell.angle_gamma   90.00
#
_symmetry.space_group_name_H-M   'P 1'
#
loop_
_entity.id
_entity.type
_entity.pdbx_description
1 polymer ?
#
loop_
_entity_poly.entity_id
_entity_poly.type
_entity_poly.pdbx_seq_one_letter_code
_entity_poly.pdbx_strand_id
1 'polypeptide(L)'
;FFHLWYLFSLIFWRLALPYWWRLHYPVVTSWMAAALFCGLNAYQADPFGTWMIDVKYIVAYFPLFCLGVTGKQERWELWENKWSRPAGAAALAAVAVMPIVLVLPGDFSNGIIWAYGTRLHNIVGGEGWGGNFLMVLLRLVVPLAHAIAIWGFLHLMPRRKIWLVTACGERCLATYVFHILGGMLISAVGVYGSSCDGSDAPIWAEPAIVAFAVLSALFWSSSFMWKALWPILDPPVHLILRSD
;
A
#
# COMPACT_ATOMS: atom_id res chain seq x y z
N PHE A 1 7.15 -6.67 12.67
CA PHE A 1 6.38 -6.24 11.48
C PHE A 1 4.95 -5.89 11.90
N PHE A 2 4.55 -4.64 11.70
CA PHE A 2 3.21 -4.19 12.02
C PHE A 2 2.29 -4.39 10.79
N HIS A 3 1.64 -5.54 10.73
CA HIS A 3 0.86 -5.98 9.55
C HIS A 3 -0.42 -5.16 9.34
N LEU A 4 -0.93 -4.49 10.38
CA LEU A 4 -2.19 -3.73 10.34
C LEU A 4 -1.99 -2.21 10.20
N TRP A 5 -0.79 -1.75 9.82
CA TRP A 5 -0.43 -0.33 9.73
C TRP A 5 -1.44 0.50 8.91
N TYR A 6 -1.99 -0.06 7.84
CA TYR A 6 -2.92 0.65 6.98
C TYR A 6 -4.26 0.98 7.68
N LEU A 7 -4.71 0.20 8.67
CA LEU A 7 -5.91 0.56 9.46
C LEU A 7 -5.67 1.81 10.31
N PHE A 8 -4.49 1.92 10.92
CA PHE A 8 -4.10 3.12 11.65
C PHE A 8 -3.95 4.32 10.70
N SER A 9 -3.36 4.10 9.53
CA SER A 9 -3.29 5.11 8.48
C SER A 9 -4.68 5.61 8.07
N LEU A 10 -5.66 4.71 7.91
CA LEU A 10 -7.03 5.08 7.57
C LEU A 10 -7.69 5.99 8.62
N ILE A 11 -7.46 5.73 9.91
CA ILE A 11 -7.96 6.60 10.98
C ILE A 11 -7.35 8.00 10.83
N PHE A 12 -6.02 8.07 10.71
CA PHE A 12 -5.31 9.34 10.54
C PHE A 12 -5.78 10.09 9.29
N TRP A 13 -5.89 9.41 8.14
CA TRP A 13 -6.31 10.04 6.90
C TRP A 13 -7.74 10.55 6.95
N ARG A 14 -8.67 9.81 7.59
CA ARG A 14 -10.05 10.27 7.78
C ARG A 14 -10.14 11.49 8.69
N LEU A 15 -9.27 11.59 9.69
CA LEU A 15 -9.18 12.77 10.55
C LEU A 15 -8.53 13.97 9.85
N ALA A 16 -7.51 13.74 9.02
CA ALA A 16 -6.80 14.79 8.29
C ALA A 16 -7.63 15.36 7.12
N LEU A 17 -8.43 14.52 6.46
CA LEU A 17 -9.16 14.84 5.24
C LEU A 17 -10.06 16.10 5.33
N PRO A 18 -10.90 16.32 6.37
CA PRO A 18 -11.77 17.50 6.46
C PRO A 18 -11.00 18.83 6.49
N TYR A 19 -9.78 18.82 7.03
CA TYR A 19 -8.91 19.99 7.04
C TYR A 19 -8.30 20.22 5.68
N TRP A 20 -7.83 19.15 5.03
CA TRP A 20 -7.20 19.23 3.71
C TRP A 20 -8.18 19.60 2.59
N TRP A 21 -9.44 19.17 2.72
CA TRP A 21 -10.50 19.47 1.76
C TRP A 21 -10.87 20.96 1.70
N ARG A 22 -10.48 21.75 2.70
CA ARG A 22 -10.69 23.21 2.71
C ARG A 22 -9.68 23.96 1.82
N LEU A 23 -8.64 23.29 1.35
CA LEU A 23 -7.62 23.88 0.47
C LEU A 23 -8.11 23.87 -0.99
N HIS A 24 -7.68 24.86 -1.78
CA HIS A 24 -8.05 24.95 -3.21
C HIS A 24 -7.62 23.73 -4.04
N TYR A 25 -6.45 23.16 -3.72
CA TYR A 25 -5.88 22.01 -4.45
C TYR A 25 -5.51 20.88 -3.47
N PRO A 26 -6.49 20.11 -2.95
CA PRO A 26 -6.26 19.16 -1.87
C PRO A 26 -5.28 18.04 -2.26
N VAL A 27 -5.33 17.55 -3.50
CA VAL A 27 -4.43 16.51 -4.00
C VAL A 27 -2.99 17.02 -4.16
N VAL A 28 -2.80 18.21 -4.76
CA VAL A 28 -1.47 18.78 -4.98
C VAL A 28 -0.81 19.14 -3.66
N THR A 29 -1.56 19.77 -2.75
CA THR A 29 -1.04 20.19 -1.44
C THR A 29 -0.71 18.99 -0.55
N SER A 30 -1.53 17.92 -0.55
CA SER A 30 -1.22 16.71 0.22
C SER A 30 0.04 16.02 -0.31
N TRP A 31 0.21 15.98 -1.63
CA TRP A 31 1.40 15.45 -2.26
C TRP A 31 2.66 16.25 -1.92
N MET A 32 2.62 17.58 -2.06
CA MET A 32 3.74 18.44 -1.67
C MET A 32 4.08 18.29 -0.19
N ALA A 33 3.07 18.28 0.69
CA ALA A 33 3.28 18.10 2.12
C ALA A 33 3.91 16.73 2.43
N ALA A 34 3.44 15.67 1.78
CA ALA A 34 4.01 14.34 1.96
C ALA A 34 5.47 14.26 1.50
N ALA A 35 5.79 14.89 0.37
CA ALA A 35 7.16 14.93 -0.14
C ALA A 35 8.10 15.70 0.78
N LEU A 36 7.68 16.87 1.27
CA LEU A 36 8.46 17.67 2.22
C LEU A 36 8.62 16.95 3.56
N PHE A 37 7.53 16.43 4.13
CA PHE A 37 7.55 15.76 5.44
C PHE A 37 8.46 14.52 5.41
N CYS A 38 8.32 13.68 4.38
CA CYS A 38 9.12 12.46 4.26
C CYS A 38 10.56 12.74 3.82
N GLY A 39 10.78 13.72 2.95
CA GLY A 39 12.09 14.01 2.37
C GLY A 39 13.00 14.81 3.30
N LEU A 40 12.46 15.78 4.04
CA LEU A 40 13.23 16.57 5.01
C LEU A 40 13.52 15.83 6.32
N ASN A 41 13.09 14.57 6.43
CA ASN A 41 13.19 13.79 7.66
C ASN A 41 12.62 14.57 8.87
N ALA A 42 11.49 15.27 8.68
CA ALA A 42 10.86 16.10 9.71
C ALA A 42 10.48 15.31 10.98
N TYR A 43 10.47 13.97 10.89
CA TYR A 43 10.37 13.06 12.00
C TYR A 43 11.45 11.98 11.87
N GLN A 44 12.29 11.85 12.89
CA GLN A 44 13.13 10.67 13.06
C GLN A 44 12.29 9.62 13.78
N ALA A 45 11.91 8.57 13.05
CA ALA A 45 11.27 7.42 13.65
C ALA A 45 12.33 6.68 14.46
N ASP A 46 12.51 7.06 15.71
CA ASP A 46 13.17 6.17 16.65
C ASP A 46 12.28 4.94 16.79
N PRO A 47 12.83 3.73 16.64
CA PRO A 47 12.09 2.52 16.88
C PRO A 47 11.72 2.51 18.38
N PHE A 48 10.54 3.02 18.71
CA PHE A 48 9.86 2.67 19.95
C PHE A 48 9.87 1.16 19.99
N GLY A 49 10.71 0.57 20.85
CA GLY A 49 11.20 -0.81 20.82
C GLY A 49 10.15 -1.93 20.92
N THR A 50 8.90 -1.62 20.63
CA THR A 50 7.74 -2.51 20.62
C THR A 50 6.74 -2.23 19.48
N TRP A 51 6.76 -1.03 18.84
CA TRP A 51 5.75 -0.61 17.84
C TRP A 51 6.36 0.24 16.73
N MET A 52 6.89 -0.40 15.68
CA MET A 52 7.45 0.30 14.51
C MET A 52 6.33 0.82 13.59
N ILE A 53 5.72 1.95 13.92
CA ILE A 53 4.97 2.75 12.94
C ILE A 53 5.88 3.91 12.54
N ASP A 54 6.49 3.80 11.36
CA ASP A 54 7.14 4.97 10.77
C ASP A 54 6.05 5.91 10.26
N VAL A 55 5.91 7.07 10.91
CA VAL A 55 4.95 8.13 10.55
C VAL A 55 5.12 8.54 9.09
N LYS A 56 6.33 8.39 8.51
CA LYS A 56 6.59 8.65 7.10
C LYS A 56 5.73 7.76 6.19
N TYR A 57 5.42 6.53 6.57
CA TYR A 57 4.55 5.66 5.77
C TYR A 57 3.12 6.16 5.77
N ILE A 58 2.59 6.57 6.92
CA ILE A 58 1.24 7.12 7.01
C ILE A 58 1.12 8.36 6.12
N VAL A 59 2.10 9.27 6.21
CA VAL A 59 2.07 10.53 5.46
C VAL A 59 2.32 10.32 3.96
N ALA A 60 3.22 9.40 3.58
CA ALA A 60 3.58 9.13 2.18
C ALA A 60 2.39 8.67 1.31
N TYR A 61 1.45 7.92 1.87
CA TYR A 61 0.29 7.39 1.14
C TYR A 61 -0.97 8.28 1.24
N PHE A 62 -0.97 9.30 2.11
CA PHE A 62 -2.09 10.24 2.23
C PHE A 62 -2.49 10.91 0.89
N PRO A 63 -1.56 11.30 0.00
CA PRO A 63 -1.93 11.89 -1.29
C PRO A 63 -2.75 10.94 -2.17
N LEU A 64 -2.44 9.63 -2.14
CA LEU A 64 -3.21 8.61 -2.88
C LEU A 64 -4.59 8.40 -2.28
N PHE A 65 -4.71 8.47 -0.95
CA PHE A 65 -6.01 8.48 -0.28
C PHE A 65 -6.83 9.71 -0.69
N CYS A 66 -6.23 10.90 -0.66
CA CYS A 66 -6.87 12.14 -1.09
C CYS A 66 -7.30 12.06 -2.56
N LEU A 67 -6.45 11.54 -3.45
CA LEU A 67 -6.75 11.30 -4.86
C LEU A 67 -7.99 10.41 -5.03
N GLY A 68 -8.07 9.31 -4.28
CA GLY A 68 -9.22 8.41 -4.31
C GLY A 68 -10.52 9.06 -3.81
N VAL A 69 -10.45 9.86 -2.74
CA VAL A 69 -11.62 10.62 -2.24
C VAL A 69 -12.05 11.67 -3.25
N THR A 70 -11.11 12.44 -3.81
CA THR A 70 -11.40 13.44 -4.84
C THR A 70 -12.00 12.81 -6.07
N GLY A 71 -11.43 11.72 -6.58
CA GLY A 71 -11.99 11.00 -7.72
C GLY A 71 -13.39 10.46 -7.47
N LYS A 72 -13.70 10.03 -6.24
CA LYS A 72 -15.07 9.62 -5.87
C LYS A 72 -16.05 10.80 -5.81
N GLN A 73 -15.65 11.92 -5.19
CA GLN A 73 -16.47 13.12 -5.03
C GLN A 73 -16.78 13.77 -6.40
N GLU A 74 -15.75 13.94 -7.22
CA GLU A 74 -15.80 14.53 -8.56
C GLU A 74 -16.29 13.55 -9.64
N ARG A 75 -16.60 12.30 -9.25
CA ARG A 75 -17.06 11.22 -10.14
C ARG A 75 -16.16 11.04 -11.36
N TRP A 76 -14.85 10.99 -11.15
CA TRP A 76 -13.91 10.75 -12.23
C TRP A 76 -14.17 9.40 -12.87
N GLU A 77 -14.33 9.42 -14.19
CA GLU A 77 -14.48 8.23 -15.01
C GLU A 77 -13.23 8.02 -15.84
N LEU A 78 -12.89 6.75 -16.07
CA LEU A 78 -11.78 6.40 -16.94
C LEU A 78 -12.24 6.50 -18.39
N TRP A 79 -11.49 7.24 -19.19
CA TRP A 79 -11.77 7.32 -20.62
C TRP A 79 -11.32 6.03 -21.32
N GLU A 80 -12.28 5.33 -21.92
CA GLU A 80 -12.04 4.06 -22.61
C GLU A 80 -12.05 4.22 -24.13
N ASN A 81 -10.99 3.70 -24.76
CA ASN A 81 -10.87 3.55 -26.19
C ASN A 81 -10.09 2.25 -26.51
N LYS A 82 -9.94 1.91 -27.79
CA LYS A 82 -9.24 0.69 -28.23
C LYS A 82 -7.78 0.60 -27.75
N TRP A 83 -7.16 1.74 -27.39
CA TRP A 83 -5.79 1.84 -26.90
C TRP A 83 -5.69 1.85 -25.38
N SER A 84 -6.80 1.97 -24.63
CA SER A 84 -6.77 2.08 -23.17
C SER A 84 -6.16 0.85 -22.49
N ARG A 85 -6.53 -0.37 -22.92
CA ARG A 85 -5.94 -1.62 -22.39
C ARG A 85 -4.45 -1.77 -22.70
N PRO A 86 -3.98 -1.64 -23.96
CA PRO A 86 -2.55 -1.73 -24.24
C PRO A 86 -1.75 -0.58 -23.62
N ALA A 87 -2.31 0.64 -23.52
CA ALA A 87 -1.67 1.74 -22.80
C ALA A 87 -1.54 1.45 -21.31
N GLY A 88 -2.58 0.87 -20.68
CA GLY A 88 -2.53 0.45 -19.28
C GLY A 88 -1.52 -0.68 -19.04
N ALA A 89 -1.42 -1.65 -19.94
CA ALA A 89 -0.38 -2.69 -19.90
C ALA A 89 1.02 -2.08 -20.03
N ALA A 90 1.23 -1.18 -20.99
CA ALA A 90 2.50 -0.49 -21.20
C ALA A 90 2.89 0.35 -19.98
N ALA A 91 1.95 1.06 -19.37
CA ALA A 91 2.16 1.83 -18.15
C ALA A 91 2.60 0.95 -16.98
N LEU A 92 1.91 -0.18 -16.76
CA LEU A 92 2.30 -1.14 -15.73
C LEU A 92 3.67 -1.77 -16.00
N ALA A 93 3.93 -2.16 -17.25
CA ALA A 93 5.24 -2.71 -17.64
C ALA A 93 6.36 -1.69 -17.40
N ALA A 94 6.15 -0.42 -17.76
CA ALA A 94 7.12 0.64 -17.52
C ALA A 94 7.42 0.82 -16.03
N VAL A 95 6.40 0.83 -15.16
CA VAL A 95 6.60 0.92 -13.71
C VAL A 95 7.26 -0.34 -13.14
N ALA A 96 6.91 -1.53 -13.63
CA ALA A 96 7.49 -2.80 -13.18
C ALA A 96 8.96 -2.99 -13.59
N VAL A 97 9.37 -2.40 -14.73
CA VAL A 97 10.76 -2.45 -15.23
C VAL A 97 11.67 -1.46 -14.49
N MET A 98 11.13 -0.36 -13.95
CA MET A 98 11.91 0.63 -13.18
C MET A 98 12.84 -0.01 -12.13
N PRO A 99 12.39 -0.87 -11.19
CA PRO A 99 13.28 -1.49 -10.20
C PRO A 99 14.29 -2.47 -10.80
N ILE A 100 14.05 -3.01 -12.00
CA ILE A 100 14.94 -3.95 -12.70
C ILE A 100 16.06 -3.20 -13.42
N VAL A 101 15.75 -2.05 -14.02
CA VAL A 101 16.69 -1.25 -14.84
C VAL A 101 17.43 -0.22 -13.99
N LEU A 102 16.74 0.40 -13.03
CA LEU A 102 17.33 1.36 -12.10
C LEU A 102 18.01 0.63 -10.93
N VAL A 103 18.90 -0.32 -11.24
CA VAL A 103 19.88 -0.86 -10.27
C VAL A 103 20.90 0.23 -9.98
N LEU A 104 20.45 1.29 -9.32
CA LEU A 104 21.33 2.30 -8.76
C LEU A 104 22.19 1.63 -7.69
N PRO A 105 23.46 2.04 -7.53
CA PRO A 105 24.27 1.57 -6.42
C PRO A 105 23.55 1.90 -5.11
N GLY A 106 23.24 0.87 -4.32
CA GLY A 106 22.57 0.98 -3.02
C GLY A 106 21.19 0.33 -2.90
N ASP A 107 21.10 -0.95 -3.27
CA ASP A 107 19.97 -1.80 -2.89
C ASP A 107 18.60 -1.30 -3.44
N PHE A 108 18.59 -0.65 -4.60
CA PHE A 108 17.33 -0.25 -5.27
C PHE A 108 16.46 -1.44 -5.70
N SER A 109 17.07 -2.62 -5.84
CA SER A 109 16.40 -3.92 -5.99
C SER A 109 15.56 -4.29 -4.76
N ASN A 110 15.84 -3.68 -3.61
CA ASN A 110 15.02 -3.81 -2.42
C ASN A 110 13.77 -2.94 -2.60
N GLY A 111 12.66 -3.60 -2.94
CA GLY A 111 11.37 -2.96 -3.15
C GLY A 111 10.89 -2.12 -1.96
N ILE A 112 11.42 -2.36 -0.75
CA ILE A 112 11.13 -1.54 0.43
C ILE A 112 11.77 -0.15 0.29
N ILE A 113 13.01 -0.07 -0.22
CA ILE A 113 13.73 1.19 -0.41
C ILE A 113 13.09 2.02 -1.53
N TRP A 114 12.64 1.37 -2.60
CA TRP A 114 11.97 2.05 -3.72
C TRP A 114 10.52 2.47 -3.38
N ALA A 115 9.70 1.58 -2.83
CA ALA A 115 8.30 1.86 -2.52
C ALA A 115 8.15 2.82 -1.34
N TYR A 116 9.06 2.74 -0.37
CA TYR A 116 8.98 3.51 0.87
C TYR A 116 10.10 4.51 1.06
N GLY A 117 11.05 4.68 0.14
CA GLY A 117 12.06 5.75 0.12
C GLY A 117 12.75 6.00 1.47
N THR A 118 13.06 4.97 2.25
CA THR A 118 13.44 5.15 3.66
C THR A 118 14.95 5.25 3.89
N ARG A 119 15.78 4.90 2.89
CA ARG A 119 17.24 4.82 3.05
C ARG A 119 18.06 5.54 1.99
N LEU A 120 17.45 6.21 1.02
CA LEU A 120 18.20 6.78 -0.10
C LEU A 120 19.14 7.93 0.27
N HIS A 121 18.84 8.73 1.31
CA HIS A 121 19.72 9.82 1.74
C HIS A 121 21.11 9.34 2.16
N ASN A 122 21.20 8.13 2.72
CA ASN A 122 22.47 7.51 3.11
C ASN A 122 23.30 7.02 1.91
N ILE A 123 22.67 6.89 0.75
CA ILE A 123 23.22 6.24 -0.44
C ILE A 123 23.55 7.27 -1.51
N VAL A 124 22.67 8.25 -1.69
CA VAL A 124 22.78 9.30 -2.72
C VAL A 124 22.58 10.65 -2.04
N GLY A 125 23.63 11.47 -1.97
CA GLY A 125 23.59 12.83 -1.42
C GLY A 125 24.18 13.03 -0.02
N GLY A 126 24.48 11.93 0.69
CA GLY A 126 25.12 11.97 2.01
C GLY A 126 24.22 12.49 3.13
N GLU A 127 24.75 12.50 4.35
CA GLU A 127 24.04 13.04 5.51
C GLU A 127 23.95 14.58 5.42
N GLY A 128 22.74 15.13 5.67
CA GLY A 128 22.50 16.58 5.72
C GLY A 128 21.46 17.09 4.73
N TRP A 129 21.46 18.42 4.51
CA TRP A 129 20.43 19.10 3.70
C TRP A 129 20.42 18.63 2.24
N GLY A 130 21.59 18.37 1.63
CA GLY A 130 21.69 17.91 0.24
C GLY A 130 20.96 16.58 0.00
N GLY A 131 21.24 15.58 0.84
CA GLY A 131 20.53 14.30 0.82
C GLY A 131 19.02 14.44 1.08
N ASN A 132 18.63 15.26 2.07
CA ASN A 132 17.22 15.51 2.36
C ASN A 132 16.47 16.18 1.19
N PHE A 133 17.07 17.14 0.49
CA PHE A 133 16.46 17.75 -0.70
C PHE A 133 16.32 16.76 -1.85
N LEU A 134 17.32 15.92 -2.08
CA LEU A 134 17.22 14.86 -3.08
C LEU A 134 16.07 13.90 -2.74
N MET A 135 15.90 13.57 -1.47
CA MET A 135 14.77 12.76 -1.01
C MET A 135 13.43 13.43 -1.26
N VAL A 136 13.29 14.74 -1.06
CA VAL A 136 12.07 15.47 -1.42
C VAL A 136 11.77 15.30 -2.91
N LEU A 137 12.77 15.48 -3.78
CA LEU A 137 12.60 15.32 -5.24
C LEU A 137 12.12 13.91 -5.60
N LEU A 138 12.73 12.89 -5.00
CA LEU A 138 12.32 11.51 -5.21
C LEU A 138 10.90 11.24 -4.72
N ARG A 139 10.52 11.82 -3.58
CA ARG A 139 9.16 11.73 -3.03
C ARG A 139 8.12 12.49 -3.85
N LEU A 140 8.54 13.45 -4.67
CA LEU A 140 7.66 14.02 -5.69
C LEU A 140 7.43 13.02 -6.83
N VAL A 141 8.45 12.27 -7.24
CA VAL A 141 8.35 11.35 -8.40
C VAL A 141 7.67 10.02 -8.07
N VAL A 142 7.94 9.41 -6.92
CA VAL A 142 7.43 8.06 -6.59
C VAL A 142 5.89 7.96 -6.62
N PRO A 143 5.11 8.91 -6.05
CA PRO A 143 3.66 8.88 -6.14
C PRO A 143 3.13 8.98 -7.57
N LEU A 144 3.87 9.59 -8.52
CA LEU A 144 3.51 9.55 -9.95
C LEU A 144 3.58 8.13 -10.49
N ALA A 145 4.66 7.41 -10.18
CA ALA A 145 4.79 6.02 -10.58
C ALA A 145 3.65 5.16 -10.00
N HIS A 146 3.27 5.40 -8.74
CA HIS A 146 2.10 4.76 -8.13
C HIS A 146 0.80 5.14 -8.84
N ALA A 147 0.56 6.42 -9.15
CA ALA A 147 -0.63 6.87 -9.85
C ALA A 147 -0.73 6.29 -11.27
N ILE A 148 0.39 6.22 -12.00
CA ILE A 148 0.50 5.57 -13.31
C ILE A 148 0.20 4.09 -13.21
N ALA A 149 0.73 3.40 -12.18
CA ALA A 149 0.45 2.00 -11.95
C ALA A 149 -1.03 1.75 -11.63
N ILE A 150 -1.63 2.57 -10.77
CA ILE A 150 -3.07 2.51 -10.46
C ILE A 150 -3.89 2.74 -11.73
N TRP A 151 -3.57 3.77 -12.51
CA TRP A 151 -4.23 4.07 -13.77
C TRP A 151 -4.14 2.90 -14.76
N GLY A 152 -2.95 2.32 -14.94
CA GLY A 152 -2.72 1.19 -15.83
C GLY A 152 -3.46 -0.06 -15.36
N PHE A 153 -3.43 -0.35 -14.05
CA PHE A 153 -4.18 -1.44 -13.43
C PHE A 153 -5.68 -1.30 -13.67
N LEU A 154 -6.24 -0.10 -13.47
CA LEU A 154 -7.66 0.15 -13.65
C LEU A 154 -8.13 0.00 -15.11
N HIS A 155 -7.27 0.24 -16.10
CA HIS A 155 -7.58 -0.03 -17.51
C HIS A 155 -7.51 -1.52 -17.89
N LEU A 156 -6.68 -2.30 -17.20
CA LEU A 156 -6.64 -3.75 -17.39
C LEU A 156 -7.80 -4.48 -16.71
N MET A 157 -8.34 -3.89 -15.65
CA MET A 157 -9.45 -4.48 -14.90
C MET A 157 -10.63 -4.83 -15.82
N PRO A 158 -11.19 -6.04 -15.68
CA PRO A 158 -12.37 -6.44 -16.42
C PRO A 158 -13.55 -5.56 -16.00
N ARG A 159 -14.29 -5.02 -16.98
CA ARG A 159 -15.48 -4.18 -16.73
C ARG A 159 -16.72 -4.99 -16.36
N ARG A 160 -16.70 -6.30 -16.62
CA ARG A 160 -17.76 -7.23 -16.22
C ARG A 160 -17.55 -7.70 -14.78
N LYS A 161 -18.65 -7.94 -14.07
CA LYS A 161 -18.62 -8.63 -12.78
C LYS A 161 -18.11 -10.05 -13.00
N ILE A 162 -16.97 -10.38 -12.39
CA ILE A 162 -16.45 -11.75 -12.34
C ILE A 162 -16.83 -12.25 -10.96
N TRP A 163 -17.81 -13.14 -10.89
CA TRP A 163 -18.46 -13.55 -9.64
C TRP A 163 -17.47 -13.81 -8.50
N LEU A 164 -16.45 -14.64 -8.73
CA LEU A 164 -15.45 -14.95 -7.72
C LEU A 164 -14.64 -13.72 -7.29
N VAL A 165 -14.03 -13.00 -8.24
CA VAL A 165 -13.16 -11.86 -7.95
C VAL A 165 -13.92 -10.72 -7.30
N THR A 166 -15.11 -10.40 -7.82
CA THR A 166 -15.98 -9.34 -7.28
C THR A 166 -16.45 -9.71 -5.87
N ALA A 167 -16.91 -10.95 -5.64
CA ALA A 167 -17.35 -11.39 -4.31
C ALA A 167 -16.21 -11.44 -3.29
N CYS A 168 -15.00 -11.82 -3.70
CA CYS A 168 -13.82 -11.78 -2.83
C CYS A 168 -13.42 -10.34 -2.51
N GLY A 169 -13.48 -9.44 -3.51
CA GLY A 169 -13.18 -8.02 -3.37
C GLY A 169 -14.12 -7.30 -2.39
N GLU A 170 -15.42 -7.62 -2.41
CA GLU A 170 -16.41 -7.07 -1.47
C GLU A 170 -16.13 -7.48 -0.01
N ARG A 171 -15.38 -8.57 0.22
CA ARG A 171 -15.09 -9.15 1.54
C ARG A 171 -13.60 -9.14 1.89
N CYS A 172 -12.81 -8.31 1.19
CA CYS A 172 -11.35 -8.31 1.31
C CYS A 172 -10.83 -7.84 2.68
N LEU A 173 -11.67 -7.15 3.47
CA LEU A 173 -11.33 -6.71 4.82
C LEU A 173 -10.95 -7.87 5.74
N ALA A 174 -11.64 -9.02 5.61
CA ALA A 174 -11.31 -10.22 6.37
C ALA A 174 -9.89 -10.70 6.06
N THR A 175 -9.56 -10.79 4.76
CA THR A 175 -8.20 -11.15 4.32
C THR A 175 -7.17 -10.18 4.88
N TYR A 176 -7.43 -8.87 4.82
CA TYR A 176 -6.51 -7.87 5.35
C TYR A 176 -6.30 -7.98 6.87
N VAL A 177 -7.35 -8.23 7.67
CA VAL A 177 -7.20 -8.33 9.12
C VAL A 177 -6.49 -9.63 9.52
N PHE A 178 -6.82 -10.74 8.87
CA PHE A 178 -6.37 -12.07 9.28
C PHE A 178 -5.15 -12.61 8.52
N HIS A 179 -4.62 -11.91 7.51
CA HIS A 179 -3.43 -12.37 6.77
C HIS A 179 -2.22 -12.62 7.69
N ILE A 180 -2.12 -11.91 8.82
CA ILE A 180 -1.05 -12.11 9.81
C ILE A 180 -1.03 -13.53 10.36
N LEU A 181 -2.19 -14.18 10.57
CA LEU A 181 -2.26 -15.56 11.02
C LEU A 181 -1.66 -16.51 9.99
N GLY A 182 -1.89 -16.22 8.71
CA GLY A 182 -1.30 -16.95 7.61
C GLY A 182 0.22 -16.78 7.52
N GLY A 183 0.70 -15.54 7.70
CA GLY A 183 2.13 -15.25 7.76
C GLY A 183 2.82 -15.95 8.94
N MET A 184 2.18 -15.98 10.11
CA MET A 184 2.66 -16.72 11.29
C MET A 184 2.76 -18.23 11.00
N LEU A 185 1.76 -18.81 10.34
CA LEU A 185 1.78 -20.22 9.98
C LEU A 185 2.91 -20.55 9.00
N ILE A 186 3.04 -19.78 7.90
CA ILE A 186 4.16 -19.92 6.94
C ILE A 186 5.50 -19.79 7.66
N SER A 187 5.59 -18.87 8.63
CA SER A 187 6.82 -18.66 9.36
C SER A 187 7.13 -19.80 10.32
N ALA A 188 6.12 -20.38 10.96
CA ALA A 188 6.29 -21.54 11.84
C ALA A 188 6.76 -22.79 11.08
N VAL A 189 6.38 -22.96 9.81
CA VAL A 189 6.84 -24.09 8.97
C VAL A 189 8.21 -23.85 8.31
N GLY A 190 8.92 -22.78 8.68
CA GLY A 190 10.29 -22.52 8.24
C GLY A 190 10.43 -22.00 6.80
N VAL A 191 9.35 -21.53 6.19
CA VAL A 191 9.37 -21.03 4.81
C VAL A 191 9.84 -19.57 4.73
N TYR A 192 9.60 -18.78 5.78
CA TYR A 192 9.98 -17.36 5.86
C TYR A 192 10.07 -16.90 7.33
N GLY A 193 10.78 -15.80 7.62
CA GLY A 193 10.82 -15.21 8.96
C GLY A 193 11.79 -15.89 9.93
N SER A 194 11.55 -15.74 11.24
CA SER A 194 12.53 -16.08 12.30
C SER A 194 12.84 -17.57 12.45
N SER A 195 11.97 -18.45 11.92
CA SER A 195 12.17 -19.91 11.97
C SER A 195 12.84 -20.46 10.71
N CYS A 196 13.28 -19.59 9.80
CA CYS A 196 14.13 -19.97 8.68
C CYS A 196 15.59 -19.92 9.15
N ASP A 197 16.28 -21.07 9.19
CA ASP A 197 17.63 -21.24 9.77
C ASP A 197 18.78 -20.61 8.93
N GLY A 198 18.54 -19.45 8.32
CA GLY A 198 19.56 -18.70 7.57
C GLY A 198 20.03 -19.36 6.26
N SER A 199 19.49 -20.52 5.88
CA SER A 199 19.66 -21.10 4.55
C SER A 199 18.89 -20.28 3.52
N ASP A 200 19.45 -20.13 2.31
CA ASP A 200 18.73 -19.60 1.16
C ASP A 200 17.34 -20.25 1.08
N ALA A 201 16.29 -19.43 0.96
CA ALA A 201 14.93 -19.93 0.90
C ALA A 201 14.83 -20.97 -0.23
N PRO A 202 14.29 -22.16 0.04
CA PRO A 202 14.25 -23.21 -0.98
C PRO A 202 13.46 -22.72 -2.19
N ILE A 203 13.78 -23.21 -3.39
CA ILE A 203 13.19 -22.70 -4.65
C ILE A 203 11.65 -22.82 -4.70
N TRP A 204 11.09 -23.70 -3.88
CA TRP A 204 9.64 -23.90 -3.74
C TRP A 204 8.98 -22.93 -2.74
N ALA A 205 9.75 -22.20 -1.93
CA ALA A 205 9.24 -21.29 -0.90
C ALA A 205 8.40 -20.17 -1.50
N GLU A 206 8.90 -19.47 -2.52
CA GLU A 206 8.15 -18.38 -3.16
C GLU A 206 6.86 -18.87 -3.82
N PRO A 207 6.85 -19.93 -4.66
CA PRO A 207 5.60 -20.53 -5.14
C PRO A 207 4.64 -20.94 -4.02
N ALA A 208 5.15 -21.52 -2.93
CA ALA A 208 4.33 -21.93 -1.80
C ALA A 208 3.70 -20.74 -1.06
N ILE A 209 4.45 -19.66 -0.86
CA ILE A 209 3.95 -18.40 -0.29
C ILE A 209 2.84 -17.83 -1.17
N VAL A 210 3.05 -17.77 -2.49
CA VAL A 210 2.03 -17.26 -3.43
C VAL A 210 0.78 -18.13 -3.41
N ALA A 211 0.93 -19.45 -3.50
CA ALA A 211 -0.19 -20.38 -3.45
C ALA A 211 -0.97 -20.25 -2.14
N PHE A 212 -0.27 -20.21 -1.01
CA PHE A 212 -0.89 -20.01 0.30
C PHE A 212 -1.58 -18.65 0.41
N ALA A 213 -0.98 -17.56 -0.09
CA ALA A 213 -1.60 -16.24 -0.08
C ALA A 213 -2.91 -16.23 -0.87
N VAL A 214 -2.95 -16.89 -2.03
CA VAL A 214 -4.17 -17.05 -2.84
C VAL A 214 -5.22 -17.89 -2.10
N LEU A 215 -4.84 -19.04 -1.55
CA LEU A 215 -5.76 -19.92 -0.81
C LEU A 215 -6.30 -19.25 0.45
N SER A 216 -5.45 -18.57 1.21
CA SER A 216 -5.80 -17.78 2.38
C SER A 216 -6.75 -16.65 2.01
N ALA A 217 -6.46 -15.91 0.93
CA ALA A 217 -7.35 -14.86 0.45
C ALA A 217 -8.74 -15.38 0.07
N LEU A 218 -8.82 -16.53 -0.62
CA LEU A 218 -10.10 -17.17 -0.96
C LEU A 218 -10.82 -17.68 0.28
N PHE A 219 -10.11 -18.25 1.26
CA PHE A 219 -10.67 -18.73 2.50
C PHE A 219 -11.29 -17.59 3.33
N TRP A 220 -10.53 -16.53 3.62
CA TRP A 220 -10.99 -15.41 4.43
C TRP A 220 -12.09 -14.60 3.76
N SER A 221 -12.08 -14.51 2.42
CA SER A 221 -13.12 -13.82 1.65
C SER A 221 -14.33 -14.70 1.30
N SER A 222 -14.33 -15.97 1.72
CA SER A 222 -15.47 -16.86 1.52
C SER A 222 -16.72 -16.35 2.23
N SER A 223 -17.90 -16.68 1.70
CA SER A 223 -19.18 -16.26 2.29
C SER A 223 -19.39 -16.83 3.70
N PHE A 224 -18.87 -18.02 3.97
CA PHE A 224 -18.91 -18.65 5.28
C PHE A 224 -18.09 -17.85 6.30
N MET A 225 -16.81 -17.60 5.99
CA MET A 225 -15.93 -16.84 6.88
C MET A 225 -16.41 -15.42 7.09
N TRP A 226 -16.90 -14.76 6.04
CA TRP A 226 -17.48 -13.42 6.17
C TRP A 226 -18.65 -13.39 7.13
N LYS A 227 -19.61 -14.32 7.04
CA LYS A 227 -20.74 -14.36 7.98
C LYS A 227 -20.29 -14.54 9.44
N ALA A 228 -19.28 -15.36 9.67
CA ALA A 228 -18.73 -15.60 11.01
C ALA A 228 -18.00 -14.36 11.56
N LEU A 229 -17.26 -13.65 10.71
CA LEU A 229 -16.37 -12.55 11.11
C LEU A 229 -17.01 -11.16 10.98
N TRP A 230 -18.11 -11.03 10.23
CA TRP A 230 -18.78 -9.76 9.97
C TRP A 230 -19.09 -8.95 11.25
N PRO A 231 -19.59 -9.56 12.35
CA PRO A 231 -19.84 -8.80 13.59
C PRO A 231 -18.60 -8.11 14.17
N ILE A 232 -17.41 -8.65 13.89
CA ILE A 232 -16.13 -8.11 14.37
C ILE A 232 -15.56 -7.11 13.36
N LEU A 233 -15.65 -7.43 12.07
CA LEU A 233 -15.02 -6.65 11.00
C LEU A 233 -15.83 -5.41 10.59
N ASP A 234 -17.15 -5.49 10.67
CA ASP A 234 -18.08 -4.41 10.35
C ASP A 234 -19.23 -4.47 11.37
N PRO A 235 -18.96 -4.14 12.64
CA PRO A 235 -19.94 -4.27 13.70
C PRO A 235 -21.15 -3.39 13.36
N PRO A 236 -22.38 -3.90 13.54
CA PRO A 236 -23.59 -3.12 13.31
C PRO A 236 -23.69 -2.00 14.35
N VAL A 237 -23.05 -0.86 14.06
CA VAL A 237 -22.95 0.29 14.97
C VAL A 237 -24.33 0.80 15.41
N HIS A 238 -25.34 0.66 14.54
CA HIS A 238 -26.73 0.98 14.82
C HIS A 238 -27.40 0.09 15.89
N LEU A 239 -26.87 -1.11 16.16
CA LEU A 239 -27.33 -1.96 17.25
C LEU A 239 -26.64 -1.62 18.57
N ILE A 240 -25.43 -1.05 18.52
CA ILE A 240 -24.62 -0.70 19.69
C ILE A 240 -24.93 0.71 20.19
N LEU A 241 -25.15 1.67 19.29
CA LEU A 241 -25.45 3.07 19.60
C LEU A 241 -26.95 3.38 19.65
N ARG A 242 -27.80 2.41 19.98
CA ARG A 242 -29.19 2.72 20.35
C ARG A 242 -29.14 3.53 21.65
N SER A 243 -29.24 4.85 21.51
CA SER A 243 -29.67 5.73 22.59
C SER A 243 -31.18 5.57 22.70
N ASP A 244 -31.62 4.88 23.74
CA ASP A 244 -33.00 4.97 24.23
C ASP A 244 -33.37 6.42 24.58
#